data_AF-A0A4S4BBZ9-F1
#
_entry.id   AF-A0A4S4BBZ9-F1
#
_cell.length_a   1.000
_cell.length_b   1.000
_cell.length_c   1.000
_cell.angle_alpha   90.00
_cell.angle_beta   90.00
_cell.angle_gamma   90.00
#
_symmetry.space_group_name_H-M   'P 1'
#
loop_
_entity.id
_entity.type
_entity.pdbx_description
1 polymer ?
#
loop_
_entity_poly.entity_id
_entity_poly.type
_entity_poly.pdbx_seq_one_letter_code
_entity_poly.pdbx_strand_id
1 'polypeptide(L)'
;MNRHVAQMLGRRFGKLVVISHHSREQGYLCQCDCGGQTIAKTHALKTGKHTSCRCGLKAPRFSARQPESQAVKNYLYRNHRKAAARRGYEFGLDMETFCLLIGSNCHYCGAAPHMTIRSIKAHQEFRYNGVDRVDNREGYSLSNCVSSYDICNTSKAELTVEHWTAWIEQVHHHQQLQKERSTTIPSGSTPKRAEMGATPRG
;
A
#
# COMPACT_ATOMS: atom_id res chain seq x y z
N MET A 1 -55.98 -23.45 17.00
CA MET A 1 -55.01 -22.85 16.06
C MET A 1 -55.02 -21.34 16.24
N ASN A 2 -53.87 -20.68 16.41
CA ASN A 2 -53.83 -19.23 16.70
C ASN A 2 -54.40 -18.44 15.50
N ARG A 3 -55.45 -17.63 15.72
CA ARG A 3 -56.24 -16.97 14.66
C ARG A 3 -55.39 -16.07 13.75
N HIS A 4 -54.32 -15.51 14.30
CA HIS A 4 -53.34 -14.71 13.56
C HIS A 4 -52.44 -15.51 12.63
N VAL A 5 -52.17 -16.78 12.95
CA VAL A 5 -51.37 -17.68 12.09
C VAL A 5 -52.17 -18.07 10.85
N ALA A 6 -53.44 -18.45 11.04
CA ALA A 6 -54.33 -18.81 9.94
C ALA A 6 -54.49 -17.66 8.91
N GLN A 7 -54.49 -16.40 9.36
CA GLN A 7 -54.57 -15.23 8.48
C GLN A 7 -53.30 -14.96 7.67
N MET A 8 -52.17 -15.55 8.03
CA MET A 8 -50.89 -15.29 7.38
C MET A 8 -50.52 -16.37 6.35
N LEU A 9 -50.99 -17.61 6.53
CA LEU A 9 -50.74 -18.71 5.60
C LEU A 9 -51.27 -18.37 4.19
N GLY A 10 -50.46 -18.65 3.17
CA GLY A 10 -50.78 -18.39 1.76
C GLY A 10 -50.66 -16.92 1.33
N ARG A 11 -50.45 -15.97 2.25
CA ARG A 11 -50.28 -14.56 1.88
C ARG A 11 -48.95 -14.30 1.19
N ARG A 12 -49.00 -13.43 0.18
CA ARG A 12 -47.85 -12.99 -0.60
C ARG A 12 -47.32 -11.62 -0.13
N PHE A 13 -46.00 -11.51 -0.05
CA PHE A 13 -45.25 -10.31 0.30
C PHE A 13 -44.06 -10.15 -0.65
N GLY A 14 -44.24 -9.35 -1.71
CA GLY A 14 -43.29 -9.31 -2.82
C GLY A 14 -43.16 -10.67 -3.50
N LYS A 15 -41.94 -11.22 -3.51
CA LYS A 15 -41.65 -12.55 -4.08
C LYS A 15 -41.90 -13.71 -3.10
N LEU A 16 -42.25 -13.42 -1.85
CA LEU A 16 -42.41 -14.42 -0.79
C LEU A 16 -43.88 -14.81 -0.59
N VAL A 17 -44.15 -16.10 -0.43
CA VAL A 17 -45.45 -16.68 -0.06
C VAL A 17 -45.29 -17.45 1.24
N VAL A 18 -46.12 -17.13 2.25
CA VAL A 18 -46.07 -17.79 3.56
C VAL A 18 -46.58 -19.23 3.47
N ILE A 19 -45.75 -20.20 3.86
CA ILE A 19 -46.06 -21.65 3.81
C ILE A 19 -46.47 -22.16 5.20
N SER A 20 -45.75 -21.76 6.24
CA SER A 20 -45.99 -22.25 7.60
C SER A 20 -45.48 -21.28 8.68
N HIS A 21 -45.94 -21.47 9.91
CA HIS A 21 -45.42 -20.75 11.07
C HIS A 21 -44.18 -21.46 11.63
N HIS A 22 -43.11 -20.70 11.84
CA HIS A 22 -41.83 -21.20 12.34
C HIS A 22 -41.62 -20.74 13.80
N SER A 23 -42.02 -21.59 14.75
CA SER A 23 -42.07 -21.27 16.19
C SER A 23 -40.70 -20.91 16.77
N ARG A 24 -39.64 -21.62 16.40
CA ARG A 24 -38.28 -21.44 16.95
C ARG A 24 -37.68 -20.05 16.69
N GLU A 25 -38.01 -19.45 15.55
CA GLU A 25 -37.48 -18.15 15.11
C GLU A 25 -38.53 -17.03 15.24
N GLN A 26 -39.69 -17.35 15.84
CA GLN A 26 -40.85 -16.46 15.99
C GLN A 26 -41.23 -15.76 14.68
N GLY A 27 -41.36 -16.53 13.60
CA GLY A 27 -41.60 -16.01 12.25
C GLY A 27 -42.39 -16.96 11.37
N TYR A 28 -42.39 -16.69 10.06
CA TYR A 28 -43.05 -17.49 9.05
C TYR A 28 -42.04 -18.02 8.04
N LEU A 29 -42.12 -19.32 7.75
CA LEU A 29 -41.40 -19.91 6.63
C LEU A 29 -42.09 -19.48 5.34
N CYS A 30 -41.32 -18.89 4.42
CA CYS A 30 -41.83 -18.38 3.17
C CYS A 30 -41.12 -19.03 1.98
N GLN A 31 -41.89 -19.42 0.95
CA GLN A 31 -41.39 -19.81 -0.37
C GLN A 31 -41.17 -18.54 -1.18
N CYS A 32 -40.01 -18.39 -1.81
CA CYS A 32 -39.81 -17.34 -2.79
C CYS A 32 -40.11 -17.84 -4.20
N ASP A 33 -40.50 -16.95 -5.11
CA ASP A 33 -40.64 -17.26 -6.55
C ASP A 33 -39.33 -17.82 -7.17
N CYS A 34 -38.19 -17.57 -6.51
CA CYS A 34 -36.88 -18.13 -6.84
C CYS A 34 -36.76 -19.64 -6.58
N GLY A 35 -37.75 -20.27 -5.95
CA GLY A 35 -37.70 -21.64 -5.42
C GLY A 35 -37.08 -21.75 -4.03
N GLY A 36 -36.21 -20.81 -3.63
CA GLY A 36 -35.60 -20.76 -2.31
C GLY A 36 -36.56 -20.38 -1.19
N GLN A 37 -36.20 -20.74 0.05
CA GLN A 37 -37.01 -20.49 1.24
C GLN A 37 -36.30 -19.54 2.22
N THR A 38 -37.07 -18.80 3.01
CA THR A 38 -36.53 -17.89 4.03
C THR A 38 -37.49 -17.75 5.20
N ILE A 39 -36.97 -17.44 6.39
CA ILE A 39 -37.78 -17.16 7.58
C ILE A 39 -37.93 -15.65 7.72
N ALA A 40 -39.17 -15.17 7.75
CA ALA A 40 -39.48 -13.75 7.84
C ALA A 40 -40.38 -13.45 9.05
N LYS A 41 -40.01 -12.41 9.81
CA LYS A 41 -40.82 -11.90 10.92
C LYS A 41 -42.03 -11.13 10.38
N THR A 42 -43.15 -11.18 11.11
CA THR A 42 -44.42 -10.54 10.72
C THR A 42 -44.27 -9.06 10.37
N HIS A 43 -43.52 -8.30 11.18
CA HIS A 43 -43.32 -6.87 10.95
C HIS A 43 -42.51 -6.61 9.66
N ALA A 44 -41.53 -7.47 9.34
CA ALA A 44 -40.68 -7.31 8.16
C ALA A 44 -41.42 -7.61 6.86
N LEU A 45 -42.36 -8.57 6.90
CA LEU A 45 -43.28 -8.86 5.80
C LEU A 45 -44.24 -7.68 5.58
N LYS A 46 -44.89 -7.19 6.64
CA LYS A 46 -45.88 -6.09 6.55
C LYS A 46 -45.27 -4.75 6.13
N THR A 47 -44.04 -4.45 6.55
CA THR A 47 -43.35 -3.20 6.23
C THR A 47 -42.59 -3.24 4.90
N GLY A 48 -42.59 -4.38 4.20
CA GLY A 48 -41.86 -4.55 2.94
C GLY A 48 -40.34 -4.64 3.09
N LYS A 49 -39.80 -4.74 4.31
CA LYS A 49 -38.35 -4.89 4.56
C LYS A 49 -37.80 -6.26 4.18
N HIS A 50 -38.66 -7.29 4.10
CA HIS A 50 -38.28 -8.64 3.69
C HIS A 50 -39.26 -9.18 2.66
N THR A 51 -38.90 -9.08 1.38
CA THR A 51 -39.79 -9.37 0.24
C THR A 51 -39.20 -10.38 -0.76
N SER A 52 -38.04 -10.98 -0.46
CA SER A 52 -37.44 -12.06 -1.27
C SER A 52 -36.50 -12.95 -0.47
N CYS A 53 -36.18 -14.14 -1.00
CA CYS A 53 -35.16 -15.08 -0.51
C CYS A 53 -33.72 -14.54 -0.60
N ARG A 54 -33.51 -13.30 -1.08
CA ARG A 54 -32.20 -12.72 -1.42
C ARG A 54 -31.46 -13.39 -2.60
N CYS A 55 -32.13 -14.21 -3.42
CA CYS A 55 -31.55 -14.83 -4.62
C CYS A 55 -30.99 -13.85 -5.66
N GLY A 56 -31.37 -12.57 -5.62
CA GLY A 56 -30.85 -11.51 -6.49
C GLY A 56 -29.77 -10.65 -5.83
N LEU A 57 -29.48 -10.86 -4.55
CA LEU A 57 -28.32 -10.24 -3.93
C LEU A 57 -27.11 -11.08 -4.36
N LYS A 58 -26.18 -10.46 -5.08
CA LYS A 58 -24.81 -10.97 -5.14
C LYS A 58 -24.42 -11.29 -3.70
N ALA A 59 -23.80 -12.46 -3.47
CA ALA A 59 -23.32 -12.87 -2.15
C ALA A 59 -22.72 -11.65 -1.43
N PRO A 60 -22.89 -11.50 -0.10
CA PRO A 60 -22.17 -10.46 0.64
C PRO A 60 -20.75 -10.46 0.10
N ARG A 61 -20.25 -9.28 -0.28
CA ARG A 61 -18.87 -9.11 -0.74
C ARG A 61 -17.94 -9.39 0.44
N PHE A 62 -17.91 -10.62 0.95
CA PHE A 62 -16.67 -11.25 1.29
C PHE A 62 -15.95 -11.34 -0.05
N SER A 63 -15.34 -10.24 -0.48
CA SER A 63 -14.25 -10.32 -1.43
C SER A 63 -13.38 -11.43 -0.86
N ALA A 64 -13.17 -12.51 -1.61
CA ALA A 64 -12.15 -13.51 -1.29
C ALA A 64 -10.97 -12.70 -0.75
N ARG A 65 -10.65 -12.90 0.54
CA ARG A 65 -9.74 -12.02 1.27
C ARG A 65 -8.48 -11.99 0.43
N GLN A 66 -8.28 -10.89 -0.30
CA GLN A 66 -7.14 -10.77 -1.20
C GLN A 66 -5.91 -11.02 -0.35
N PRO A 67 -4.89 -11.73 -0.85
CA PRO A 67 -3.66 -11.90 -0.12
C PRO A 67 -3.26 -10.55 0.45
N GLU A 68 -2.85 -10.51 1.70
CA GLU A 68 -2.64 -9.25 2.39
C GLU A 68 -1.69 -8.30 1.65
N SER A 69 -0.69 -8.88 0.99
CA SER A 69 0.24 -8.20 0.11
C SER A 69 -0.45 -7.53 -1.09
N GLN A 70 -1.53 -8.10 -1.63
CA GLN A 70 -2.26 -7.54 -2.77
C GLN A 70 -3.01 -6.25 -2.40
N ALA A 71 -3.58 -6.17 -1.19
CA ALA A 71 -4.21 -4.94 -0.72
C ALA A 71 -3.20 -3.80 -0.60
N VAL A 72 -1.98 -4.09 -0.11
CA VAL A 72 -0.87 -3.14 -0.05
C VAL A 72 -0.41 -2.73 -1.45
N LYS A 73 -0.21 -3.67 -2.37
CA LYS A 73 0.14 -3.38 -3.76
C LYS A 73 -0.88 -2.47 -4.43
N ASN A 74 -2.17 -2.75 -4.27
CA ASN A 74 -3.26 -1.91 -4.78
C ASN A 74 -3.24 -0.49 -4.18
N TYR A 75 -2.95 -0.39 -2.88
CA TYR A 75 -2.80 0.90 -2.20
C TYR A 75 -1.65 1.72 -2.79
N LEU A 76 -0.48 1.11 -2.96
CA LEU A 76 0.70 1.75 -3.53
C LEU A 76 0.41 2.22 -4.97
N TYR A 77 -0.09 1.32 -5.83
CA TYR A 77 -0.44 1.65 -7.21
C TYR A 77 -1.37 2.85 -7.32
N ARG A 78 -2.45 2.85 -6.53
CA ARG A 78 -3.41 3.97 -6.49
C ARG A 78 -2.75 5.28 -6.06
N ASN A 79 -1.87 5.24 -5.06
CA ASN A 79 -1.20 6.43 -4.57
C ASN A 79 -0.22 6.99 -5.59
N HIS A 80 0.57 6.14 -6.26
CA HIS A 80 1.46 6.56 -7.34
C HIS A 80 0.69 7.21 -8.50
N ARG A 81 -0.38 6.57 -8.96
CA ARG A 81 -1.26 7.12 -10.01
C ARG A 81 -1.86 8.48 -9.61
N LYS A 82 -2.34 8.62 -8.38
CA LYS A 82 -2.85 9.91 -7.86
C LYS A 82 -1.75 10.98 -7.79
N ALA A 83 -0.54 10.61 -7.35
CA ALA A 83 0.59 11.52 -7.26
C ALA A 83 1.10 11.97 -8.63
N ALA A 84 1.02 11.11 -9.66
CA ALA A 84 1.31 11.45 -11.05
C ALA A 84 0.28 12.46 -11.57
N ALA A 85 -1.01 12.17 -11.43
CA ALA A 85 -2.09 13.05 -11.87
C ALA A 85 -2.02 14.44 -11.22
N ARG A 86 -1.74 14.53 -9.91
CA ARG A 86 -1.56 15.80 -9.19
C ARG A 86 -0.39 16.64 -9.71
N ARG A 87 0.62 16.00 -10.31
CA ARG A 87 1.78 16.66 -10.91
C ARG A 87 1.65 16.85 -12.43
N GLY A 88 0.51 16.48 -13.03
CA GLY A 88 0.27 16.61 -14.47
C GLY A 88 0.93 15.53 -15.33
N TYR A 89 1.33 14.40 -14.76
CA TYR A 89 1.94 13.30 -15.51
C TYR A 89 0.95 12.18 -15.81
N GLU A 90 0.98 11.68 -17.04
CA GLU A 90 0.30 10.45 -17.42
C GLU A 90 0.88 9.26 -16.64
N PHE A 91 0.00 8.36 -16.20
CA PHE A 91 0.38 7.13 -15.51
C PHE A 91 -0.04 5.92 -16.34
N GLY A 92 0.84 5.50 -17.25
CA GLY A 92 0.63 4.42 -18.22
C GLY A 92 1.19 3.05 -17.80
N LEU A 93 1.66 2.91 -16.56
CA LEU A 93 2.04 1.59 -16.01
C LEU A 93 0.80 0.80 -15.63
N ASP A 94 0.71 -0.46 -16.08
CA ASP A 94 -0.28 -1.39 -15.57
C ASP A 94 0.10 -1.93 -14.18
N MET A 95 -0.83 -2.65 -13.57
CA MET A 95 -0.67 -3.17 -12.20
C MET A 95 0.47 -4.19 -12.10
N GLU A 96 0.65 -5.01 -13.13
CA GLU A 96 1.66 -6.07 -13.16
C GLU A 96 3.06 -5.47 -13.25
N THR A 97 3.27 -4.59 -14.22
CA THR A 97 4.51 -3.84 -14.42
C THR A 97 4.87 -3.03 -13.18
N PHE A 98 3.90 -2.33 -12.59
CA PHE A 98 4.12 -1.60 -11.35
C PHE A 98 4.59 -2.52 -10.21
N CYS A 99 3.96 -3.70 -10.06
CA CYS A 99 4.37 -4.68 -9.05
C CYS A 99 5.78 -5.21 -9.27
N LEU A 100 6.16 -5.46 -10.54
CA LEU A 100 7.51 -5.87 -10.90
C LEU A 100 8.52 -4.80 -10.51
N LEU A 101 8.26 -3.53 -10.82
CA LEU A 101 9.15 -2.41 -10.49
C LEU A 101 9.35 -2.26 -8.97
N ILE A 102 8.28 -2.19 -8.19
CA ILE A 102 8.40 -2.00 -6.74
C ILE A 102 8.99 -3.22 -6.02
N GLY A 103 8.96 -4.40 -6.64
CA GLY A 103 9.54 -5.65 -6.10
C GLY A 103 10.97 -5.93 -6.55
N SER A 104 11.48 -5.19 -7.53
CA SER A 104 12.82 -5.39 -8.09
C SER A 104 13.89 -4.65 -7.28
N ASN A 105 15.15 -5.06 -7.46
CA ASN A 105 16.29 -4.32 -6.95
C ASN A 105 16.37 -2.93 -7.61
N CYS A 106 16.92 -1.96 -6.88
CA CYS A 106 17.15 -0.61 -7.37
C CYS A 106 18.00 -0.67 -8.65
N HIS A 107 17.52 -0.02 -9.71
CA HIS A 107 18.20 0.04 -11.00
C HIS A 107 19.56 0.74 -10.91
N TYR A 108 19.69 1.74 -10.05
CA TYR A 108 20.90 2.55 -9.96
C TYR A 108 21.99 1.94 -9.08
N CYS A 109 21.63 1.41 -7.91
CA CYS A 109 22.62 0.91 -6.94
C CYS A 109 22.53 -0.59 -6.67
N GLY A 110 21.57 -1.30 -7.27
CA GLY A 110 21.39 -2.73 -7.08
C GLY A 110 20.79 -3.15 -5.73
N ALA A 111 20.50 -2.21 -4.83
CA ALA A 111 19.96 -2.51 -3.51
C ALA A 111 18.59 -3.19 -3.58
N ALA A 112 18.39 -4.23 -2.78
CA ALA A 112 17.10 -4.91 -2.65
C ALA A 112 16.01 -3.96 -2.09
N PRO A 113 14.72 -4.27 -2.30
CA PRO A 113 13.61 -3.53 -1.71
C PRO A 113 13.77 -3.33 -0.19
N HIS A 114 13.83 -2.08 0.25
CA HIS A 114 14.10 -1.73 1.64
C HIS A 114 13.03 -0.83 2.26
N MET A 115 12.17 -0.15 1.46
CA MET A 115 11.09 0.67 2.01
C MET A 115 10.05 -0.27 2.62
N THR A 116 9.51 0.07 3.78
CA THR A 116 8.55 -0.78 4.49
C THR A 116 7.22 -0.08 4.65
N ILE A 117 6.12 -0.80 4.40
CA ILE A 117 4.78 -0.39 4.82
C ILE A 117 4.18 -1.47 5.74
N ARG A 118 3.68 -1.04 6.91
CA ARG A 118 3.03 -1.90 7.87
C ARG A 118 1.53 -1.95 7.59
N SER A 119 1.02 -3.14 7.29
CA SER A 119 -0.43 -3.37 7.35
C SER A 119 -0.81 -3.66 8.80
N ILE A 120 -1.74 -2.87 9.35
CA ILE A 120 -2.29 -3.08 10.70
C ILE A 120 -2.89 -4.49 10.85
N LYS A 121 -3.33 -5.10 9.74
CA LYS A 121 -3.99 -6.42 9.74
C LYS A 121 -3.04 -7.59 9.48
N ALA A 122 -1.81 -7.32 8.99
CA ALA A 122 -0.90 -8.37 8.50
C ALA A 122 -0.02 -8.96 9.55
N HIS A 123 0.24 -8.16 10.59
CA HIS A 123 1.34 -8.40 11.50
C HIS A 123 2.71 -8.56 10.78
N GLN A 124 2.81 -8.28 9.47
CA GLN A 124 4.00 -8.41 8.64
C GLN A 124 4.26 -7.13 7.84
N GLU A 125 5.55 -6.79 7.72
CA GLU A 125 6.04 -5.68 6.92
C GLU A 125 6.12 -6.07 5.44
N PHE A 126 5.58 -5.21 4.57
CA PHE A 126 5.76 -5.34 3.13
C PHE A 126 6.92 -4.46 2.70
N ARG A 127 7.95 -5.08 2.09
CA ARG A 127 9.13 -4.39 1.57
C ARG A 127 8.97 -4.09 0.08
N TYR A 128 9.34 -2.88 -0.32
CA TYR A 128 9.24 -2.41 -1.70
C TYR A 128 10.28 -1.32 -2.01
N ASN A 129 10.45 -1.02 -3.29
CA ASN A 129 11.18 0.13 -3.80
C ASN A 129 10.21 1.13 -4.43
N GLY A 130 10.68 2.35 -4.63
CA GLY A 130 9.97 3.36 -5.41
C GLY A 130 10.02 3.08 -6.91
N VAL A 131 9.27 3.90 -7.65
CA VAL A 131 9.32 3.97 -9.11
C VAL A 131 9.88 5.33 -9.48
N ASP A 132 11.03 5.34 -10.15
CA ASP A 132 11.66 6.56 -10.66
C ASP A 132 11.40 6.71 -12.16
N ARG A 133 11.31 7.96 -12.61
CA ARG A 133 11.22 8.32 -14.03
C ARG A 133 12.62 8.71 -14.48
N VAL A 134 13.18 7.96 -15.42
CA VAL A 134 14.52 8.18 -15.95
C VAL A 134 14.61 9.58 -16.56
N ASP A 135 13.64 9.93 -17.40
CA ASP A 135 13.37 11.31 -17.83
C ASP A 135 12.19 11.90 -17.04
N ASN A 136 12.47 12.91 -16.22
CA ASN A 136 11.47 13.61 -15.41
C ASN A 136 10.50 14.47 -16.21
N ARG A 137 10.78 14.74 -17.49
CA ARG A 137 9.90 15.47 -18.41
C ARG A 137 8.77 14.59 -18.93
N GLU A 138 8.98 13.27 -18.95
CA GLU A 138 8.01 12.30 -19.44
C GLU A 138 7.14 11.70 -18.32
N GLY A 139 6.04 11.06 -18.71
CA GLY A 139 5.12 10.37 -17.80
C GLY A 139 5.66 9.03 -17.29
N TYR A 140 4.79 8.23 -16.66
CA TYR A 140 5.11 6.88 -16.21
C TYR A 140 4.78 5.88 -17.33
N SER A 141 5.78 5.23 -17.89
CA SER A 141 5.65 4.21 -18.93
C SER A 141 6.67 3.09 -18.68
N LEU A 142 6.48 1.93 -19.32
CA LEU A 142 7.43 0.82 -19.20
C LEU A 142 8.87 1.23 -19.62
N SER A 143 9.00 2.09 -20.63
CA SER A 143 10.30 2.54 -21.14
C SER A 143 10.95 3.65 -20.31
N ASN A 144 10.16 4.44 -19.58
CA ASN A 144 10.67 5.58 -18.80
C ASN A 144 10.76 5.31 -17.30
N CYS A 145 10.25 4.17 -16.81
CA CYS A 145 10.22 3.86 -15.38
C CYS A 145 11.16 2.73 -14.97
N VAL A 146 11.87 2.94 -13.86
CA VAL A 146 12.76 1.95 -13.25
C VAL A 146 12.49 1.81 -11.75
N SER A 147 12.86 0.66 -11.18
CA SER A 147 12.86 0.49 -9.72
C SER A 147 13.93 1.36 -9.09
N SER A 148 13.60 2.12 -8.05
CA SER A 148 14.58 2.99 -7.39
C SER A 148 14.37 3.07 -5.89
N TYR A 149 15.47 2.94 -5.15
CA TYR A 149 15.56 3.28 -3.74
C TYR A 149 15.33 4.79 -3.55
N ASP A 150 14.61 5.20 -2.51
CA ASP A 150 14.41 6.60 -2.12
C ASP A 150 15.72 7.42 -2.07
N ILE A 151 16.85 6.90 -1.60
CA ILE A 151 18.13 7.63 -1.61
C ILE A 151 18.58 7.92 -3.05
N CYS A 152 18.53 6.92 -3.94
CA CYS A 152 18.91 7.12 -5.34
C CYS A 152 17.97 8.09 -6.04
N ASN A 153 16.65 7.88 -5.92
CA ASN A 153 15.66 8.75 -6.52
C ASN A 153 15.76 10.20 -6.01
N THR A 154 15.87 10.38 -4.69
CA THR A 154 15.95 11.71 -4.07
C THR A 154 17.25 12.43 -4.42
N SER A 155 18.37 11.71 -4.48
CA SER A 155 19.65 12.31 -4.86
C SER A 155 19.76 12.61 -6.36
N LYS A 156 19.11 11.80 -7.22
CA LYS A 156 18.99 12.11 -8.65
C LYS A 156 18.13 13.36 -8.85
N ALA A 157 17.02 13.47 -8.12
CA ALA A 157 16.07 14.58 -8.24
C ALA A 157 15.74 14.87 -9.73
N GLU A 158 15.95 16.10 -10.17
CA GLU A 158 15.69 16.55 -11.55
C GLU A 158 16.85 16.31 -12.52
N LEU A 159 18.02 15.88 -12.03
CA LEU A 159 19.18 15.58 -12.89
C LEU A 159 18.88 14.43 -13.83
N THR A 160 19.52 14.47 -15.01
CA THR A 160 19.62 13.30 -15.87
C THR A 160 20.51 12.26 -15.20
N VAL A 161 20.34 10.99 -15.57
CA VAL A 161 21.14 9.90 -14.99
C VAL A 161 22.63 10.15 -15.21
N GLU A 162 23.01 10.61 -16.40
CA GLU A 162 24.41 10.84 -16.78
C GLU A 162 25.06 11.93 -15.93
N HIS A 163 24.39 13.07 -15.73
CA HIS A 163 24.90 14.16 -14.90
C HIS A 163 24.97 13.76 -13.43
N TRP A 164 23.96 13.03 -12.95
CA TRP A 164 23.91 12.56 -11.58
C TRP A 164 25.03 11.55 -11.28
N THR A 165 25.28 10.59 -12.17
CA THR A 165 26.37 9.62 -11.99
C THR A 165 27.73 10.27 -12.07
N ALA A 166 27.95 11.19 -13.01
CA ALA A 166 29.20 11.95 -13.11
C ALA A 166 29.46 12.77 -11.84
N TRP A 167 28.42 13.37 -11.26
CA TRP A 167 28.52 14.08 -9.99
C TRP A 167 28.90 13.14 -8.83
N ILE A 168 28.30 11.94 -8.74
CA ILE A 168 28.66 10.94 -7.73
C ILE A 168 30.14 10.56 -7.83
N GLU A 169 30.62 10.31 -9.05
CA GLU A 169 32.03 9.97 -9.31
C GLU A 169 32.96 11.10 -8.88
N GLN A 170 32.63 12.34 -9.23
CA GLN A 170 33.40 13.52 -8.84
C GLN A 170 33.47 13.68 -7.32
N VAL A 171 32.33 13.57 -6.63
CA VAL A 171 32.26 13.67 -5.17
C VAL A 171 33.07 12.54 -4.52
N HIS A 172 32.90 11.30 -5.00
CA HIS A 172 33.63 10.15 -4.47
C HIS A 172 35.14 10.32 -4.64
N HIS A 173 35.60 10.73 -5.82
CA HIS A 173 37.01 10.98 -6.09
C HIS A 173 37.60 12.04 -5.15
N HIS A 174 36.91 13.17 -4.96
CA HIS A 174 37.36 14.21 -4.04
C HIS A 174 37.47 13.70 -2.59
N GLN A 175 36.50 12.91 -2.13
CA GLN A 175 36.53 12.33 -0.77
C GLN A 175 37.71 11.37 -0.56
N GLN A 176 38.10 10.60 -1.58
CA GLN A 176 39.29 9.73 -1.48
C GLN A 176 40.58 10.55 -1.34
N LEU A 177 40.74 11.60 -2.16
CA LEU A 177 41.91 12.49 -2.05
C LEU A 177 42.02 13.18 -0.68
N GLN A 178 40.89 13.54 -0.05
CA GLN A 178 40.90 14.12 1.30
C GLN A 178 41.36 13.12 2.36
N LYS A 179 40.95 11.85 2.25
CA LYS A 179 41.40 10.78 3.16
C LYS A 179 42.91 10.58 3.05
N GLU A 180 43.44 10.52 1.82
CA GLU A 180 44.88 10.36 1.56
C GLU A 180 45.69 11.54 2.14
N ARG A 181 45.24 12.78 1.96
CA ARG A 181 45.87 13.97 2.53
C ARG A 181 45.85 13.97 4.06
N SER A 182 44.73 13.54 4.66
CA SER A 182 44.57 13.50 6.12
C SER A 182 45.49 12.45 6.78
N THR A 183 45.79 11.35 6.09
CA THR A 183 46.74 10.32 6.57
C THR A 183 48.21 10.74 6.50
N THR A 184 48.55 11.87 5.88
CA THR A 184 49.94 12.34 5.71
C THR A 184 50.43 13.37 6.74
N ILE A 185 49.66 13.68 7.80
CA ILE A 185 50.17 14.54 8.89
C ILE A 185 51.09 13.70 9.80
N PRO A 186 52.39 13.99 9.90
CA PRO A 186 53.27 13.28 10.81
C PRO A 186 52.85 13.57 12.25
N SER A 187 52.57 12.53 13.02
CA SER A 187 52.39 12.60 14.47
C SER A 187 53.73 12.98 15.12
N GLY A 188 54.09 14.26 15.14
CA GLY A 188 55.41 14.66 15.60
C GLY A 188 55.70 16.15 15.63
N SER A 189 54.83 16.97 16.21
CA SER A 189 55.23 18.33 16.61
C SER A 189 54.35 18.89 17.72
N THR A 190 54.40 18.28 18.90
CA THR A 190 54.04 18.96 20.14
C THR A 190 55.28 19.72 20.61
N PRO A 191 55.29 21.07 20.68
CA PRO A 191 56.43 21.78 21.22
C PRO A 191 56.58 21.43 22.71
N LYS A 192 57.76 20.98 23.13
CA LYS A 192 58.07 20.82 24.56
C LYS A 192 57.85 22.16 25.26
N ARG A 193 56.94 22.18 26.23
CA ARG A 193 56.70 23.31 27.13
C ARG A 193 58.01 23.61 27.86
N ALA A 194 58.62 24.76 27.58
CA ALA A 194 59.82 25.22 28.26
C ALA A 194 59.53 25.36 29.76
N GLU A 195 60.37 24.74 30.59
CA GLU A 195 60.35 24.90 32.04
C GLU A 195 60.74 26.34 32.38
N MET A 196 59.80 27.11 32.91
CA MET A 196 60.08 28.42 33.49
C MET A 196 60.73 28.20 34.85
N GLY A 197 62.03 28.51 34.94
CA GLY A 197 62.78 28.52 36.18
C GLY A 197 62.16 29.48 37.21
N ALA A 198 61.99 28.96 38.43
CA ALA A 198 61.60 29.74 39.60
C ALA A 198 62.79 30.56 40.08
N THR A 199 62.68 31.89 40.05
CA THR A 199 63.58 32.79 40.79
C THR A 199 63.17 32.82 42.27
N PRO A 200 64.09 32.64 43.22
CA PRO A 200 63.78 32.78 44.64
C PRO A 200 63.77 34.27 45.02
N ARG A 201 62.78 34.68 45.83
CA ARG A 201 62.77 35.99 46.48
C ARG A 201 63.54 35.90 47.79
N GLY A 202 64.59 36.70 47.90
CA GLY A 202 65.09 37.21 49.19
C GLY A 202 64.36 38.48 49.58
#